data_AF-A0A0J7JV33-F1
#
_entry.id   AF-A0A0J7JV33-F1
#
_cell.length_a   1.000
_cell.length_b   1.000
_cell.length_c   1.000
_cell.angle_alpha   90.00
_cell.angle_beta   90.00
_cell.angle_gamma   90.00
#
_symmetry.space_group_name_H-M   'P 1'
#
loop_
_entity.id
_entity.type
_entity.pdbx_description
1 polymer ?
#
loop_
_entity_poly.entity_id
_entity_poly.type
_entity_poly.pdbx_seq_one_letter_code
_entity_poly.pdbx_strand_id
1 'polypeptide(L)'
;MTSLYHNVVQQKYELERQVITNALSFATLQPDEFAYRLMMGPGYMAVTTGEVTHIIKCIPVDVTIRKTKDCYTELLITICNASLYLSLKSRIITKFANQRECSYEMPTMYRIEETWEYLTPAPLAISGVYSEQNKAQKLRDHIMFPAERPALLNTIARGLSGHPIDTDAVSVFNLLDEASLNKIAENAASRVWNGFVTFGSATAGIFGILIIVHIVKIIVD
;
A
#
# COMPACT_ATOMS: atom_id res chain seq x y z
N MET A 1 19.18 -24.40 10.16
CA MET A 1 17.89 -23.66 10.30
C MET A 1 18.00 -22.43 11.20
N THR A 2 18.89 -22.41 12.22
CA THR A 2 19.10 -21.25 13.13
C THR A 2 19.78 -20.04 12.46
N SER A 3 20.73 -20.25 11.54
CA SER A 3 21.42 -19.16 10.83
C SER A 3 20.47 -18.28 9.99
N LEU A 4 19.52 -18.87 9.27
CA LEU A 4 18.51 -18.13 8.50
C LEU A 4 17.61 -17.29 9.42
N TYR A 5 17.16 -17.86 10.54
CA TYR A 5 16.34 -17.16 11.53
C TYR A 5 17.05 -15.92 12.09
N HIS A 6 18.32 -16.05 12.46
CA HIS A 6 19.11 -14.92 12.96
C HIS A 6 19.30 -13.82 11.90
N ASN A 7 19.54 -14.19 10.64
CA ASN A 7 19.68 -13.22 9.55
C ASN A 7 18.39 -12.45 9.30
N VAL A 8 17.22 -13.11 9.32
CA VAL A 8 15.92 -12.45 9.15
C VAL A 8 15.63 -11.50 10.32
N VAL A 9 15.91 -11.92 11.57
CA VAL A 9 15.74 -11.07 12.75
C VAL A 9 16.64 -9.85 12.69
N GLN A 10 17.90 -10.02 12.26
CA GLN A 10 18.85 -8.93 12.11
C GLN A 10 18.37 -7.92 11.05
N GLN A 11 17.94 -8.39 9.89
CA GLN A 11 17.40 -7.52 8.83
C GLN A 11 16.15 -6.76 9.28
N LYS A 12 15.26 -7.41 10.04
CA LYS A 12 14.09 -6.76 10.62
C LYS A 12 14.49 -5.62 11.55
N TYR A 13 15.45 -5.85 12.44
CA TYR A 13 15.94 -4.82 13.36
C TYR A 13 16.55 -3.62 12.62
N GLU A 14 17.36 -3.89 11.60
CA GLU A 14 17.97 -2.83 10.77
C GLU A 14 16.92 -1.99 10.06
N LEU A 15 15.88 -2.64 9.51
CA LEU A 15 14.77 -1.96 8.86
C LEU A 15 13.94 -1.13 9.86
N GLU A 16 13.60 -1.68 11.02
CA GLU A 16 12.87 -0.95 12.06
C GLU A 16 13.66 0.28 12.53
N ARG A 17 14.97 0.13 12.71
CA ARG A 17 15.85 1.25 13.07
C ARG A 17 15.88 2.34 11.99
N GLN A 18 15.94 1.96 10.72
CA GLN A 18 15.86 2.91 9.61
C GLN A 18 14.52 3.63 9.56
N VAL A 19 13.40 2.92 9.73
CA VAL A 19 12.06 3.50 9.77
C VAL A 19 11.91 4.51 10.91
N ILE A 20 12.39 4.18 12.11
CA ILE A 20 12.38 5.09 13.27
C ILE A 20 13.24 6.32 12.98
N THR A 21 14.43 6.14 12.42
CA THR A 21 15.35 7.24 12.09
C THR A 21 14.71 8.21 11.07
N ASN A 22 14.05 7.66 10.05
CA ASN A 22 13.32 8.46 9.06
C ASN A 22 12.08 9.16 9.64
N ALA A 23 11.43 8.56 10.65
CA ALA A 23 10.33 9.23 11.33
C ALA A 23 10.84 10.41 12.18
N LEU A 24 11.97 10.25 12.86
CA LEU A 24 12.56 11.29 13.73
C LEU A 24 12.87 12.59 12.99
N SER A 25 13.13 12.55 11.68
CA SER A 25 13.33 13.78 10.88
C SER A 25 12.09 14.70 10.85
N PHE A 26 10.90 14.18 11.16
CA PHE A 26 9.66 14.96 11.24
C PHE A 26 9.36 15.48 12.65
N ALA A 27 10.03 15.00 13.70
CA ALA A 27 9.67 15.28 15.09
C ALA A 27 9.73 16.77 15.46
N THR A 28 10.64 17.53 14.87
CA THR A 28 10.78 18.97 15.11
C THR A 28 9.98 19.83 14.13
N LEU A 29 9.87 19.40 12.87
CA LEU A 29 9.22 20.17 11.81
C LEU A 29 7.69 19.99 11.78
N GLN A 30 7.23 18.76 11.99
CA GLN A 30 5.82 18.37 11.90
C GLN A 30 5.53 17.27 12.92
N PRO A 31 5.38 17.64 14.21
CA PRO A 31 5.26 16.65 15.28
C PRO A 31 4.01 15.76 15.13
N ASP A 32 2.90 16.29 14.61
CA ASP A 32 1.69 15.49 14.37
C ASP A 32 1.88 14.44 13.25
N GLU A 33 2.68 14.74 12.23
CA GLU A 33 3.03 13.75 11.17
C GLU A 33 3.99 12.70 11.73
N PHE A 34 4.92 13.10 12.60
CA PHE A 34 5.78 12.17 13.34
C PHE A 34 4.94 11.19 14.18
N ALA A 35 3.99 11.72 14.97
CA ALA A 35 3.09 10.90 15.78
C ALA A 35 2.27 9.92 14.92
N TYR A 36 1.71 10.40 13.81
CA TYR A 36 0.95 9.57 12.88
C TYR A 36 1.76 8.41 12.31
N ARG A 37 3.01 8.67 11.90
CA ARG A 37 3.90 7.65 11.30
C ARG A 37 4.37 6.64 12.33
N LEU A 38 4.80 7.12 13.50
CA LEU A 38 5.32 6.27 14.56
C LEU A 38 4.24 5.38 15.18
N MET A 39 3.02 5.91 15.36
CA MET A 39 1.88 5.17 15.90
C MET A 39 1.09 4.40 14.83
N MET A 40 1.48 4.53 13.55
CA MET A 40 0.84 3.89 12.39
C MET A 40 -0.66 4.23 12.27
N GLY A 41 -1.07 5.45 12.62
CA GLY A 41 -2.47 5.87 12.51
C GLY A 41 -2.80 7.22 13.16
N PRO A 42 -4.04 7.70 12.96
CA PRO A 42 -4.53 8.94 13.57
C PRO A 42 -4.87 8.77 15.06
N GLY A 43 -5.14 9.87 15.75
CA GLY A 43 -5.54 9.86 17.18
C GLY A 43 -4.38 10.01 18.16
N TYR A 44 -3.18 10.34 17.67
CA TYR A 44 -2.03 10.72 18.48
C TYR A 44 -1.50 12.05 17.98
N MET A 45 -1.23 12.95 18.91
CA MET A 45 -0.52 14.20 18.65
C MET A 45 0.86 14.13 19.28
N ALA A 46 1.81 14.93 18.80
CA ALA A 46 3.09 15.05 19.48
C ALA A 46 3.43 16.50 19.82
N VAL A 47 4.18 16.65 20.90
CA VAL A 47 4.67 17.94 21.38
C VAL A 47 6.16 17.81 21.67
N THR A 48 6.97 18.55 20.93
CA THR A 48 8.43 18.55 21.08
C THR A 48 8.85 19.64 22.07
N THR A 49 9.61 19.23 23.09
CA THR A 49 10.13 20.08 24.15
C THR A 49 11.63 19.82 24.31
N GLY A 50 12.45 20.74 23.81
CA GLY A 50 13.90 20.51 23.71
C GLY A 50 14.20 19.33 22.79
N GLU A 51 14.99 18.38 23.27
CA GLU A 51 15.35 17.16 22.53
C GLU A 51 14.33 16.02 22.65
N VAL A 52 13.28 16.19 23.48
CA VAL A 52 12.29 15.14 23.75
C VAL A 52 10.97 15.46 23.07
N THR A 53 10.41 14.48 22.37
CA THR A 53 9.06 14.56 21.78
C THR A 53 8.08 13.68 22.54
N HIS A 54 7.06 14.30 23.12
CA HIS A 54 6.01 13.62 23.86
C HIS A 54 4.86 13.26 22.92
N ILE A 55 4.44 12.00 22.93
CA ILE A 55 3.29 11.52 22.15
C ILE A 55 2.09 11.42 23.10
N ILE A 56 0.99 12.06 22.72
CA ILE A 56 -0.22 12.17 23.53
C ILE A 56 -1.37 11.53 22.75
N LYS A 57 -2.07 10.58 23.37
CA LYS A 57 -3.27 9.96 22.79
C LYS A 57 -4.45 10.92 22.90
N CYS A 58 -5.11 11.19 21.78
CA CYS A 58 -6.28 12.06 21.72
C CYS A 58 -7.56 11.32 22.15
N ILE A 59 -8.52 12.08 22.69
CA ILE A 59 -9.85 11.59 23.01
C ILE A 59 -10.74 11.78 21.78
N PRO A 60 -11.48 10.76 21.31
CA PRO A 60 -12.39 10.90 20.19
C PRO A 60 -13.58 11.79 20.57
N VAL A 61 -13.97 12.68 19.66
CA VAL A 61 -15.10 13.60 19.81
C VAL A 61 -15.93 13.56 18.54
N ASP A 62 -17.26 13.50 18.69
CA ASP A 62 -18.18 13.57 17.56
C ASP A 62 -18.27 14.99 17.01
N VAL A 63 -18.15 15.12 15.69
CA VAL A 63 -18.08 16.41 15.01
C VAL A 63 -19.07 16.47 13.86
N THR A 64 -19.58 17.66 13.56
CA THR A 64 -20.45 17.87 12.40
C THR A 64 -19.69 18.60 11.29
N ILE A 65 -19.72 18.05 10.07
CA ILE A 65 -19.01 18.63 8.93
C ILE A 65 -19.80 19.83 8.40
N ARG A 66 -19.09 20.94 8.20
CA ARG A 66 -19.70 22.19 7.71
C ARG A 66 -19.27 22.47 6.27
N LYS A 67 -20.25 22.76 5.41
CA LYS A 67 -20.02 23.26 4.05
C LYS A 67 -19.85 24.78 4.08
N THR A 68 -18.89 25.28 3.31
CA THR A 68 -18.58 26.71 3.20
C THR A 68 -18.35 27.10 1.73
N LYS A 69 -18.30 28.41 1.46
CA LYS A 69 -18.00 28.98 0.15
C LYS A 69 -16.49 29.13 -0.11
N ASP A 70 -15.67 29.08 0.93
CA ASP A 70 -14.22 29.22 0.83
C ASP A 70 -13.52 27.87 0.93
N CYS A 71 -12.43 27.68 0.19
CA CYS A 71 -11.68 26.42 0.22
C CYS A 71 -10.56 26.46 1.27
N TYR A 72 -10.45 25.38 2.03
CA TYR A 72 -9.41 25.19 3.03
C TYR A 72 -8.70 23.85 2.81
N THR A 73 -7.48 23.74 3.32
CA THR A 73 -6.76 22.46 3.32
C THR A 73 -7.35 21.52 4.36
N GLU A 74 -7.67 22.06 5.53
CA GLU A 74 -8.25 21.35 6.66
C GLU A 74 -9.78 21.30 6.55
N LEU A 75 -10.37 20.25 7.10
CA LEU A 75 -11.81 20.02 7.03
C LEU A 75 -12.55 20.90 8.04
N LEU A 76 -13.54 21.67 7.58
CA LEU A 76 -14.34 22.51 8.47
C LEU A 76 -15.35 21.68 9.26
N ILE A 77 -15.30 21.83 10.58
CA ILE A 77 -16.15 21.12 11.50
C ILE A 77 -16.80 22.08 12.50
N THR A 78 -17.94 21.66 13.04
CA THR A 78 -18.60 22.35 14.15
C THR A 78 -18.66 21.42 15.35
N ILE A 79 -18.13 21.90 16.48
CA ILE A 79 -18.11 21.21 17.77
C ILE A 79 -18.72 22.17 18.79
N CYS A 80 -19.74 21.74 19.53
CA CYS A 80 -20.37 22.55 20.58
C CYS A 80 -20.69 23.99 20.11
N ASN A 81 -21.25 24.14 18.90
CA ASN A 81 -21.54 25.41 18.21
C ASN A 81 -20.34 26.31 17.89
N ALA A 82 -19.10 25.86 18.16
CA ALA A 82 -17.88 26.52 17.73
C ALA A 82 -17.41 25.94 16.39
N SER A 83 -17.01 26.82 15.47
CA SER A 83 -16.38 26.42 14.20
C SER A 83 -14.89 26.19 14.41
N LEU A 84 -14.46 24.98 14.09
CA LEU A 84 -13.07 24.52 14.19
C LEU A 84 -12.69 23.78 12.91
N TYR A 85 -11.44 23.32 12.86
CA TYR A 85 -10.90 22.63 11.70
C TYR A 85 -10.37 21.27 12.11
N LEU A 86 -10.36 20.32 11.18
CA LEU A 86 -9.85 18.98 11.38
C LEU A 86 -8.73 18.72 10.37
N SER A 87 -7.57 18.30 10.86
CA SER A 87 -6.44 17.97 10.00
C SER A 87 -6.75 16.74 9.12
N LEU A 88 -6.31 16.77 7.85
CA LEU A 88 -6.58 15.72 6.86
C LEU A 88 -5.98 14.36 7.23
N LYS A 89 -4.73 14.35 7.72
CA LYS A 89 -3.97 13.13 7.98
C LYS A 89 -4.11 12.65 9.42
N SER A 90 -3.76 13.50 10.39
CA SER A 90 -3.76 13.12 11.80
C SER A 90 -5.16 13.10 12.43
N ARG A 91 -6.17 13.69 11.77
CA ARG A 91 -7.55 13.87 12.28
C ARG A 91 -7.58 14.55 13.66
N ILE A 92 -6.68 15.50 13.87
CA ILE A 92 -6.59 16.31 15.07
C ILE A 92 -7.35 17.61 14.83
N ILE A 93 -8.11 18.04 15.84
CA ILE A 93 -8.85 19.30 15.79
C ILE A 93 -7.88 20.46 15.97
N THR A 94 -7.90 21.41 15.05
CA THR A 94 -7.07 22.62 15.06
C THR A 94 -7.96 23.87 15.07
N LYS A 95 -7.43 24.96 15.63
CA LYS A 95 -8.10 26.28 15.62
C LYS A 95 -7.84 27.07 14.35
N PHE A 96 -6.79 26.72 13.62
CA PHE A 96 -6.33 27.43 12.43
C PHE A 96 -6.37 26.49 11.23
N ALA A 97 -6.68 27.07 10.07
CA ALA A 97 -6.67 26.40 8.79
C ALA A 97 -6.02 27.29 7.73
N ASN A 98 -5.44 26.63 6.74
CA ASN A 98 -4.83 27.24 5.57
C ASN A 98 -5.89 27.39 4.49
N GLN A 99 -6.36 28.62 4.30
CA GLN A 99 -7.23 28.98 3.18
C GLN A 99 -6.46 28.84 1.86
N ARG A 100 -7.12 28.27 0.85
CA ARG A 100 -6.59 28.12 -0.50
C ARG A 100 -7.58 28.68 -1.51
N GLU A 101 -7.05 29.03 -2.67
CA GLU A 101 -7.88 29.28 -3.83
C GLU A 101 -8.58 27.98 -4.27
N CYS A 102 -9.87 28.08 -4.57
CA CYS A 102 -10.65 26.95 -5.02
C CYS A 102 -10.26 26.58 -6.47
N SER A 103 -9.65 25.42 -6.67
CA SER A 103 -9.44 24.83 -8.01
C SER A 103 -10.42 23.69 -8.26
N TYR A 104 -10.98 23.65 -9.46
CA TYR A 104 -11.89 22.58 -9.90
C TYR A 104 -11.13 21.38 -10.47
N GLU A 105 -9.95 21.62 -11.04
CA GLU A 105 -9.05 20.62 -11.59
C GLU A 105 -8.31 19.87 -10.48
N MET A 106 -7.99 20.58 -9.40
CA MET A 106 -7.29 20.05 -8.22
C MET A 106 -8.07 20.35 -6.93
N PRO A 107 -9.27 19.78 -6.75
CA PRO A 107 -10.06 20.00 -5.56
C PRO A 107 -9.42 19.31 -4.34
N THR A 108 -9.61 19.91 -3.16
CA THR A 108 -9.22 19.26 -1.90
C THR A 108 -10.24 18.16 -1.59
N MET A 109 -9.74 16.93 -1.47
CA MET A 109 -10.54 15.74 -1.16
C MET A 109 -10.27 15.27 0.26
N TYR A 110 -11.32 14.81 0.93
CA TYR A 110 -11.31 14.33 2.30
C TYR A 110 -11.75 12.87 2.34
N ARG A 111 -11.09 12.04 3.16
CA ARG A 111 -11.51 10.66 3.39
C ARG A 111 -12.37 10.57 4.63
N ILE A 112 -13.68 10.41 4.47
CA ILE A 112 -14.66 10.30 5.56
C ILE A 112 -15.20 8.87 5.54
N GLU A 113 -15.04 8.13 6.62
CA GLU A 113 -15.58 6.76 6.75
C GLU A 113 -15.33 5.89 5.51
N GLU A 114 -14.10 5.94 4.99
CA GLU A 114 -13.62 5.22 3.80
C GLU A 114 -14.09 5.74 2.43
N THR A 115 -14.99 6.73 2.39
CA THR A 115 -15.41 7.41 1.16
C THR A 115 -14.60 8.68 0.93
N TRP A 116 -14.23 8.93 -0.32
CA TRP A 116 -13.61 10.19 -0.73
C TRP A 116 -14.69 11.20 -1.10
N GLU A 117 -14.74 12.30 -0.37
CA GLU A 117 -15.67 13.40 -0.62
C GLU A 117 -14.90 14.70 -0.87
N TYR A 118 -15.39 15.53 -1.77
CA TYR A 118 -14.89 16.88 -1.98
C TYR A 118 -15.94 17.88 -1.50
N LEU A 119 -15.50 18.86 -0.72
CA LEU A 119 -16.35 19.92 -0.18
C LEU A 119 -16.00 21.22 -0.88
N THR A 120 -16.28 21.28 -2.18
CA THR A 120 -16.15 22.53 -2.94
C THR A 120 -17.50 23.25 -3.03
N PRO A 121 -17.51 24.58 -3.03
CA PRO A 121 -18.71 25.35 -3.35
C PRO A 121 -19.10 25.05 -4.80
N ALA A 122 -20.28 24.46 -5.02
CA ALA A 122 -20.73 24.04 -6.35
C ALA A 122 -21.04 25.23 -7.28
N PRO A 123 -20.95 25.05 -8.61
CA PRO A 123 -21.96 24.26 -9.33
C PRO A 123 -21.36 23.36 -10.43
N LEU A 124 -21.15 22.06 -10.16
CA LEU A 124 -20.78 21.08 -11.22
C LEU A 124 -21.59 19.78 -11.17
N ALA A 125 -22.86 19.86 -10.77
CA ALA A 125 -23.87 18.93 -11.27
C ALA A 125 -24.48 19.41 -12.61
N ILE A 126 -24.01 20.54 -13.18
CA ILE A 126 -24.66 21.19 -14.34
C ILE A 126 -23.81 21.20 -15.62
N SER A 127 -22.48 21.02 -15.59
CA SER A 127 -21.74 20.73 -16.83
C SER A 127 -21.38 19.25 -16.85
N GLY A 128 -22.22 18.47 -17.52
CA GLY A 128 -22.07 17.02 -17.70
C GLY A 128 -20.85 16.62 -18.55
N VAL A 129 -19.64 17.00 -18.13
CA VAL A 129 -18.41 16.75 -18.88
C VAL A 129 -17.62 15.56 -18.31
N TYR A 130 -17.82 15.16 -17.05
CA TYR A 130 -17.05 14.02 -16.51
C TYR A 130 -17.83 13.11 -15.56
N SER A 131 -17.99 11.83 -15.95
CA SER A 131 -18.54 10.75 -15.12
C SER A 131 -17.54 10.23 -14.07
N GLU A 132 -18.08 9.73 -12.96
CA GLU A 132 -17.38 9.53 -11.69
C GLU A 132 -16.44 8.30 -11.64
N GLN A 133 -16.58 7.32 -12.55
CA GLN A 133 -15.89 6.03 -12.35
C GLN A 133 -14.41 5.96 -12.79
N ASN A 134 -13.89 6.87 -13.63
CA ASN A 134 -12.57 6.70 -14.26
C ASN A 134 -11.57 7.87 -14.05
N LYS A 135 -11.88 8.85 -13.20
CA LYS A 135 -11.07 10.09 -13.04
C LYS A 135 -9.73 9.87 -12.32
N ALA A 136 -9.74 9.07 -11.25
CA ALA A 136 -8.53 8.86 -10.44
C ALA A 136 -7.43 8.12 -11.20
N GLN A 137 -7.79 7.20 -12.11
CA GLN A 137 -6.82 6.42 -12.91
C GLN A 137 -6.22 7.24 -14.04
N LYS A 138 -7.04 7.98 -14.80
CA LYS A 138 -6.55 8.79 -15.93
C LYS A 138 -5.62 9.91 -15.49
N LEU A 139 -5.89 10.50 -14.32
CA LEU A 139 -5.03 11.51 -13.73
C LEU A 139 -3.75 10.86 -13.14
N ARG A 140 -3.86 9.74 -12.42
CA ARG A 140 -2.69 8.98 -11.95
C ARG A 140 -1.72 8.61 -13.08
N ASP A 141 -2.24 8.27 -14.25
CA ASP A 141 -1.40 7.93 -15.41
C ASP A 141 -0.64 9.12 -15.98
N HIS A 142 -1.14 10.35 -15.76
CA HIS A 142 -0.53 11.58 -16.24
C HIS A 142 0.38 12.28 -15.22
N ILE A 143 0.16 12.08 -13.91
CA ILE A 143 1.00 12.69 -12.84
C ILE A 143 2.10 11.76 -12.32
N MET A 144 2.24 10.53 -12.82
CA MET A 144 3.38 9.66 -12.43
C MET A 144 4.69 10.21 -12.98
N PHE A 145 5.68 10.46 -12.10
CA PHE A 145 7.04 10.93 -12.39
C PHE A 145 7.61 10.35 -13.71
N PRO A 146 7.51 11.09 -14.83
CA PRO A 146 7.79 10.53 -16.16
C PRO A 146 9.28 10.26 -16.39
N ALA A 147 10.16 10.94 -15.65
CA ALA A 147 11.61 10.80 -15.77
C ALA A 147 12.15 9.54 -15.08
N GLU A 148 11.51 9.04 -14.02
CA GLU A 148 12.05 7.96 -13.18
C GLU A 148 11.58 6.56 -13.61
N ARG A 149 10.39 6.46 -14.21
CA ARG A 149 9.82 5.19 -14.70
C ARG A 149 10.78 4.36 -15.58
N PRO A 150 11.46 4.91 -16.61
CA PRO A 150 12.34 4.11 -17.45
C PRO A 150 13.59 3.63 -16.71
N ALA A 151 14.14 4.45 -15.80
CA ALA A 151 15.30 4.08 -14.99
C ALA A 151 14.95 2.94 -14.01
N LEU A 152 13.77 2.99 -13.40
CA LEU A 152 13.29 1.98 -12.47
C LEU A 152 12.98 0.65 -13.18
N LEU A 153 12.33 0.69 -14.35
CA LEU A 153 12.05 -0.51 -15.16
C LEU A 153 13.34 -1.20 -15.63
N ASN A 154 14.34 -0.43 -16.06
CA ASN A 154 15.63 -0.99 -16.47
C ASN A 154 16.39 -1.62 -15.30
N THR A 155 16.33 -1.02 -14.11
CA THR A 155 16.91 -1.62 -12.90
C THR A 155 16.21 -2.92 -12.53
N ILE A 156 14.87 -2.97 -12.55
CA ILE A 156 14.11 -4.21 -12.28
C ILE A 156 14.43 -5.29 -13.32
N ALA A 157 14.43 -4.94 -14.61
CA ALA A 157 14.77 -5.87 -15.70
C ALA A 157 16.20 -6.41 -15.56
N ARG A 158 17.15 -5.56 -15.12
CA ARG A 158 18.54 -5.93 -14.86
C ARG A 158 18.67 -6.91 -13.69
N GLY A 159 17.88 -6.73 -12.62
CA GLY A 159 17.80 -7.68 -11.50
C GLY A 159 17.20 -9.02 -11.88
N LEU A 160 16.12 -9.02 -12.66
CA LEU A 160 15.52 -10.25 -13.20
C LEU A 160 16.49 -10.96 -14.17
N SER A 161 17.36 -10.21 -14.84
CA SER A 161 18.43 -10.74 -15.68
C SER A 161 19.67 -11.20 -14.88
N GLY A 162 19.57 -11.31 -13.55
CA GLY A 162 20.62 -11.88 -12.69
C GLY A 162 21.85 -11.00 -12.50
N HIS A 163 21.79 -9.72 -12.90
CA HIS A 163 22.89 -8.79 -12.65
C HIS A 163 22.74 -8.14 -11.27
N PRO A 164 23.84 -7.89 -10.53
CA PRO A 164 23.77 -7.26 -9.22
C PRO A 164 23.19 -5.85 -9.34
N ILE A 165 22.18 -5.55 -8.53
CA ILE A 165 21.59 -4.23 -8.36
C ILE A 165 22.19 -3.60 -7.11
N ASP A 166 22.56 -2.32 -7.19
CA ASP A 166 22.91 -1.51 -6.04
C ASP A 166 21.69 -1.39 -5.10
N THR A 167 21.74 -2.07 -3.97
CA THR A 167 20.58 -2.36 -3.09
C THR A 167 20.00 -1.15 -2.37
N ASP A 168 20.64 0.02 -2.47
CA ASP A 168 20.25 1.23 -1.73
C ASP A 168 19.03 1.96 -2.32
N ALA A 169 18.58 1.63 -3.54
CA ALA A 169 17.51 2.40 -4.20
C ALA A 169 16.13 1.72 -4.27
N VAL A 170 16.02 0.38 -4.17
CA VAL A 170 14.73 -0.29 -4.42
C VAL A 170 14.62 -1.59 -3.61
N SER A 171 13.81 -1.58 -2.54
CA SER A 171 13.42 -2.79 -1.81
C SER A 171 12.34 -3.56 -2.59
N VAL A 172 12.75 -4.20 -3.70
CA VAL A 172 11.89 -5.07 -4.53
C VAL A 172 11.24 -6.19 -3.69
N PHE A 173 11.89 -6.60 -2.60
CA PHE A 173 11.39 -7.61 -1.67
C PHE A 173 10.16 -7.16 -0.86
N ASN A 174 9.94 -5.86 -0.66
CA ASN A 174 8.71 -5.35 -0.01
C ASN A 174 7.51 -5.27 -0.97
N LEU A 175 7.75 -5.40 -2.28
CA LEU A 175 6.70 -5.42 -3.30
C LEU A 175 6.24 -6.84 -3.67
N LEU A 176 6.97 -7.85 -3.21
CA LEU A 176 6.63 -9.25 -3.40
C LEU A 176 6.13 -9.80 -2.07
N ASP A 177 4.86 -9.54 -1.80
CA ASP A 177 4.16 -10.04 -0.63
C ASP A 177 4.19 -11.58 -0.59
N GLU A 178 4.34 -12.14 0.61
CA GLU A 178 4.50 -13.58 0.85
C GLU A 178 3.31 -14.38 0.27
N ALA A 179 2.11 -13.78 0.27
CA ALA A 179 0.92 -14.37 -0.34
C ALA A 179 1.02 -14.52 -1.87
N SER A 180 1.72 -13.60 -2.56
CA SER A 180 1.92 -13.67 -4.00
C SER A 180 2.97 -14.72 -4.37
N LEU A 181 4.04 -14.84 -3.56
CA LEU A 181 5.06 -15.88 -3.71
C LEU A 181 4.47 -17.28 -3.49
N ASN A 182 3.64 -17.45 -2.45
CA ASN A 182 2.96 -18.71 -2.18
C ASN A 182 2.02 -19.11 -3.32
N LYS A 183 1.26 -18.16 -3.90
CA LYS A 183 0.42 -18.43 -5.08
C LYS A 183 1.21 -18.83 -6.32
N ILE A 184 2.37 -18.21 -6.56
CA ILE A 184 3.22 -18.56 -7.71
C ILE A 184 3.83 -19.94 -7.50
N ALA A 185 4.29 -20.25 -6.28
CA ALA A 185 4.83 -21.55 -5.92
C ALA A 185 3.78 -22.67 -6.05
N GLU A 186 2.57 -22.47 -5.53
CA GLU A 186 1.47 -23.45 -5.64
C GLU A 186 1.03 -23.69 -7.09
N ASN A 187 0.96 -22.63 -7.90
CA ASN A 187 0.60 -22.75 -9.33
C ASN A 187 1.72 -23.41 -10.16
N ALA A 188 2.98 -23.13 -9.86
CA ALA A 188 4.10 -23.79 -10.53
C ALA A 188 4.21 -25.26 -10.10
N ALA A 189 4.07 -25.54 -8.80
CA ALA A 189 4.11 -26.90 -8.25
C ALA A 189 2.97 -27.75 -8.82
N SER A 190 1.73 -27.24 -8.87
CA SER A 190 0.60 -27.97 -9.45
C SER A 190 0.77 -28.22 -10.95
N ARG A 191 1.35 -27.28 -11.71
CA ARG A 191 1.61 -27.45 -13.15
C ARG A 191 2.70 -28.48 -13.42
N VAL A 192 3.76 -28.51 -12.61
CA VAL A 192 4.81 -29.54 -12.68
C VAL A 192 4.26 -30.90 -12.25
N TRP A 193 3.47 -30.94 -11.18
CA TRP A 193 2.85 -32.17 -10.68
C TRP A 193 1.89 -32.79 -11.69
N ASN A 194 1.08 -31.99 -12.38
CA ASN A 194 0.20 -32.47 -13.45
C ASN A 194 0.98 -33.09 -14.63
N GLY A 195 2.16 -32.56 -14.95
CA GLY A 195 3.04 -33.16 -15.96
C GLY A 195 3.58 -34.52 -15.52
N PHE A 196 3.94 -34.66 -14.24
CA PHE A 196 4.46 -35.91 -13.69
C PHE A 196 3.37 -37.00 -13.58
N VAL A 197 2.15 -36.63 -13.16
CA VAL A 197 1.02 -37.56 -13.04
C VAL A 197 0.55 -38.08 -14.40
N THR A 198 0.54 -37.23 -15.43
CA THR A 198 0.18 -37.66 -16.80
C THR A 198 1.21 -38.62 -17.40
N PHE A 199 2.51 -38.37 -17.18
CA PHE A 199 3.57 -39.30 -17.57
C PHE A 199 3.48 -40.65 -16.82
N GLY A 200 3.25 -40.61 -15.51
CA GLY A 200 3.07 -41.81 -14.68
C GLY A 200 1.85 -42.64 -15.07
N SER A 201 0.73 -42.00 -15.41
CA SER A 201 -0.50 -42.68 -15.82
C SER A 201 -0.36 -43.35 -17.20
N ALA A 202 0.32 -42.69 -18.14
CA ALA A 202 0.58 -43.25 -19.47
C ALA A 202 1.51 -44.47 -19.42
N THR A 203 2.56 -44.40 -18.59
CA THR A 203 3.50 -45.52 -18.43
C THR A 203 2.85 -46.70 -17.70
N ALA A 204 2.05 -46.47 -16.66
CA ALA A 204 1.30 -47.52 -15.97
C ALA A 204 0.33 -48.28 -16.90
N GLY A 205 -0.33 -47.57 -17.84
CA GLY A 205 -1.22 -48.19 -18.83
C GLY A 205 -0.49 -49.15 -19.78
N ILE A 206 0.72 -48.79 -20.24
CA ILE A 206 1.54 -49.64 -21.12
C ILE A 206 2.00 -50.90 -20.38
N PHE A 207 2.46 -50.75 -19.13
CA PHE A 207 2.84 -51.90 -18.30
C PHE A 207 1.65 -52.81 -17.99
N GLY A 208 0.46 -52.26 -17.75
CA GLY A 208 -0.76 -53.04 -17.54
C GLY A 208 -1.09 -53.94 -18.74
N ILE A 209 -0.98 -53.42 -19.96
CA ILE A 209 -1.22 -54.19 -21.18
C ILE A 209 -0.17 -55.30 -21.36
N LEU A 210 1.11 -55.00 -21.10
CA LEU A 210 2.18 -56.02 -21.17
C LEU A 210 1.97 -57.16 -20.17
N ILE A 211 1.52 -56.84 -18.95
CA ILE A 211 1.21 -57.85 -17.93
C ILE A 211 0.03 -58.72 -18.37
N ILE A 212 -1.04 -58.14 -18.92
CA ILE A 212 -2.20 -58.90 -19.41
C ILE A 212 -1.80 -59.83 -20.56
N VAL A 213 -0.98 -59.36 -21.51
CA VAL A 213 -0.47 -60.19 -22.61
C VAL A 213 0.38 -61.35 -22.08
N HIS A 214 1.22 -61.10 -21.06
CA HIS A 214 1.97 -62.18 -20.41
C HIS A 214 1.08 -63.19 -19.69
N ILE A 215 0.02 -62.74 -19.00
CA ILE A 215 -0.92 -63.64 -18.33
C ILE A 215 -1.68 -64.51 -19.34
N VAL A 216 -2.16 -63.94 -20.45
CA VAL A 216 -2.85 -64.70 -21.51
C VAL A 216 -1.91 -65.72 -22.15
N LYS A 217 -0.65 -65.34 -22.39
CA LYS A 217 0.35 -66.26 -22.93
C LYS A 217 0.63 -67.44 -21.99
N ILE A 218 0.61 -67.24 -20.68
CA ILE A 218 0.81 -68.30 -19.67
C ILE A 218 -0.41 -69.25 -19.56
N ILE A 219 -1.62 -68.80 -19.91
CA ILE A 219 -2.83 -69.64 -19.84
C ILE A 219 -3.01 -70.52 -21.10
N VAL A 220 -2.45 -70.09 -22.23
CA VAL A 220 -2.59 -70.76 -23.53
C VAL A 220 -1.44 -71.72 -23.84
N ASP A 221 -0.32 -71.64 -23.11
CA ASP A 221 0.76 -72.64 -23.06
C ASP A 221 0.47 -73.70 -21.99
#